data_AF-A0A544YKG9-F1
#
_entry.id   AF-A0A544YKG9-F1
#
_cell.length_a   1.000
_cell.length_b   1.000
_cell.length_c   1.000
_cell.angle_alpha   90.00
_cell.angle_beta   90.00
_cell.angle_gamma   90.00
#
_symmetry.space_group_name_H-M   'P 1'
#
loop_
_entity.id
_entity.type
_entity.pdbx_description
1 polymer ?
#
loop_
_entity_poly.entity_id
_entity_poly.type
_entity_poly.pdbx_seq_one_letter_code
_entity_poly.pdbx_strand_id
1 'polypeptide(L)'
;MRRLLAVFALVAGFLLAPAHADAAVMDVAPSATASASYTSPWESVAAVNDGIDPARSDETQNRRWGTWPEAGEQWAQLTWPSAQTISSVQVYFFDDGGGVRLPASWKLESWNGAAYDDIPAAYPIAADTYNTVTFPAVTTTRLRVVLRSGQASVGLLEIKALADTAGQQSTWSPPADLVAPLDEVRRHAESVNPDLYGYRNYAWDQIMANGGSVDYCVRWDSGAPVSAELRDKIEAALARSFKKWTDVMAGHNGWPYADVPVKVVGWAVRDRSLLQWNDDSVDVYVGDLSENAPQCAEPCGRLFDQSGAYPNCPGGPSHHYDMSLWLTEGMSGGMGGAWGQRVGSEYLVDNLGSDDIHILLHEIGHSFGLDDFYDWTPAGQCCFLMKAGSATSITEFDAWMLRDVWRHLKNRYGY
;
A
#
# COMPACT_ATOMS: atom_id res chain seq x y z
N MET A 1 -73.67 18.88 -42.73
CA MET A 1 -73.32 18.23 -41.45
C MET A 1 -72.59 16.92 -41.73
N ARG A 2 -71.31 16.83 -41.34
CA ARG A 2 -70.50 15.64 -41.01
C ARG A 2 -69.03 15.98 -41.32
N ARG A 3 -68.29 16.39 -40.29
CA ARG A 3 -66.83 16.52 -40.30
C ARG A 3 -66.25 15.13 -40.02
N LEU A 4 -65.41 14.59 -40.91
CA LEU A 4 -64.51 13.48 -40.61
C LEU A 4 -63.33 14.06 -39.80
N LEU A 5 -63.13 13.60 -38.57
CA LEU A 5 -61.87 13.76 -37.85
C LEU A 5 -61.05 12.47 -38.00
N ALA A 6 -59.82 12.62 -38.49
CA ALA A 6 -58.81 11.58 -38.49
C ALA A 6 -58.30 11.35 -37.06
N VAL A 7 -58.22 10.09 -36.65
CA VAL A 7 -57.62 9.66 -35.38
C VAL A 7 -56.12 9.49 -35.61
N PHE A 8 -55.30 10.31 -34.93
CA PHE A 8 -53.86 10.07 -34.81
C PHE A 8 -53.64 9.11 -33.63
N ALA A 9 -53.07 7.94 -33.89
CA ALA A 9 -52.58 7.03 -32.87
C ALA A 9 -51.22 7.53 -32.37
N LEU A 10 -51.13 7.92 -31.10
CA LEU A 10 -49.89 8.27 -30.43
C LEU A 10 -49.24 6.97 -29.92
N VAL A 11 -48.17 6.52 -30.55
CA VAL A 11 -47.34 5.42 -30.02
C VAL A 11 -46.39 6.03 -28.99
N ALA A 12 -46.69 5.84 -27.71
CA ALA A 12 -45.76 6.15 -26.63
C ALA A 12 -44.68 5.07 -26.57
N GLY A 13 -43.49 5.38 -27.09
CA GLY A 13 -42.31 4.56 -26.89
C GLY A 13 -41.88 4.61 -25.42
N PHE A 14 -41.99 3.48 -24.72
CA PHE A 14 -41.30 3.29 -23.45
C PHE A 14 -39.80 3.23 -23.73
N LEU A 15 -39.09 4.33 -23.42
CA LEU A 15 -37.64 4.30 -23.22
C LEU A 15 -37.41 3.47 -21.96
N LEU A 16 -37.01 2.20 -22.12
CA LEU A 16 -36.38 1.45 -21.05
C LEU A 16 -35.09 2.20 -20.68
N ALA A 17 -35.06 2.78 -19.49
CA ALA A 17 -33.82 3.17 -18.86
C ALA A 17 -32.91 1.93 -18.78
N PRO A 18 -31.60 2.06 -19.03
CA PRO A 18 -30.70 0.93 -18.84
C PRO A 18 -30.77 0.52 -17.36
N ALA A 19 -30.88 -0.80 -17.14
CA ALA A 19 -30.68 -1.39 -15.83
C ALA A 19 -29.35 -0.84 -15.28
N HIS A 20 -29.39 -0.25 -14.09
CA HIS A 20 -28.17 0.19 -13.42
C HIS A 20 -27.33 -1.06 -13.22
N ALA A 21 -26.17 -1.12 -13.85
CA ALA A 21 -25.18 -2.14 -13.53
C ALA A 21 -24.91 -2.02 -12.03
N ASP A 22 -25.06 -3.12 -11.29
CA ASP A 22 -24.67 -3.18 -9.88
C ASP A 22 -23.23 -2.64 -9.78
N ALA A 23 -23.07 -1.52 -9.08
CA ALA A 23 -21.75 -0.98 -8.81
C ALA A 23 -20.93 -2.07 -8.12
N ALA A 24 -19.70 -2.34 -8.60
CA ALA A 24 -18.82 -3.22 -7.85
C ALA A 24 -18.50 -2.53 -6.51
N VAL A 25 -18.80 -3.20 -5.42
CA VAL A 25 -18.59 -2.69 -4.07
C VAL A 25 -17.37 -3.41 -3.49
N MET A 26 -16.43 -2.68 -2.89
CA MET A 26 -15.22 -3.23 -2.30
C MET A 26 -15.16 -2.92 -0.80
N ASP A 27 -14.75 -3.90 0.01
CA ASP A 27 -14.45 -3.66 1.42
C ASP A 27 -13.08 -3.01 1.57
N VAL A 28 -13.07 -1.77 2.08
CA VAL A 28 -11.86 -0.99 2.31
C VAL A 28 -11.41 -1.01 3.77
N ALA A 29 -12.14 -1.66 4.68
CA ALA A 29 -11.77 -1.73 6.10
C ALA A 29 -10.38 -2.35 6.36
N PRO A 30 -9.94 -3.42 5.65
CA PRO A 30 -8.62 -4.02 5.88
C PRO A 30 -7.42 -3.10 5.60
N SER A 31 -7.62 -2.03 4.82
CA SER A 31 -6.58 -1.03 4.52
C SER A 31 -6.47 0.08 5.56
N ALA A 32 -7.37 0.12 6.55
CA ALA A 32 -7.39 1.13 7.60
C ALA A 32 -6.50 0.77 8.79
N THR A 33 -5.98 1.79 9.47
CA THR A 33 -5.48 1.65 10.85
C THR A 33 -6.65 1.68 11.83
N ALA A 34 -6.83 0.61 12.60
CA ALA A 34 -7.87 0.51 13.62
C ALA A 34 -7.44 1.15 14.95
N SER A 35 -8.36 1.84 15.62
CA SER A 35 -8.20 2.38 16.98
C SER A 35 -9.52 2.34 17.74
N ALA A 36 -9.51 2.42 19.06
CA ALA A 36 -10.71 2.33 19.88
C ALA A 36 -10.63 3.23 21.12
N SER A 37 -11.78 3.52 21.73
CA SER A 37 -11.88 4.21 23.01
C SER A 37 -11.22 3.43 24.16
N TYR A 38 -11.41 2.13 24.17
CA TYR A 38 -10.88 1.19 25.14
C TYR A 38 -10.83 -0.21 24.51
N THR A 39 -9.87 -1.03 24.94
CA THR A 39 -9.75 -2.45 24.57
C THR A 39 -9.35 -3.23 25.81
N SER A 40 -10.09 -4.30 26.13
CA SER A 40 -9.74 -5.18 27.26
C SER A 40 -8.32 -5.74 27.08
N PRO A 41 -7.53 -5.95 28.15
CA PRO A 41 -6.11 -6.33 28.03
C PRO A 41 -5.81 -7.64 27.29
N TRP A 42 -6.80 -8.54 27.13
CA TRP A 42 -6.68 -9.81 26.40
C TRP A 42 -7.42 -9.81 25.06
N GLU A 43 -7.95 -8.66 24.65
CA GLU A 43 -8.65 -8.44 23.39
C GLU A 43 -7.81 -7.51 22.50
N SER A 44 -8.18 -7.37 21.23
CA SER A 44 -7.41 -6.55 20.29
C SER A 44 -8.34 -5.77 19.37
N VAL A 45 -8.09 -4.47 19.26
CA VAL A 45 -8.80 -3.62 18.28
C VAL A 45 -8.49 -4.01 16.83
N ALA A 46 -7.35 -4.66 16.57
CA ALA A 46 -7.01 -5.16 15.25
C ALA A 46 -7.99 -6.24 14.75
N ALA A 47 -8.82 -6.80 15.62
CA ALA A 47 -9.87 -7.74 15.23
C ALA A 47 -10.94 -7.10 14.35
N VAL A 48 -11.18 -5.77 14.47
CA VAL A 48 -12.35 -5.16 13.82
C VAL A 48 -12.20 -4.99 12.31
N ASN A 49 -11.03 -5.27 11.75
CA ASN A 49 -10.75 -5.13 10.32
C ASN A 49 -9.68 -6.11 9.83
N ASP A 50 -9.63 -7.31 10.40
CA ASP A 50 -8.63 -8.32 10.00
C ASP A 50 -9.05 -9.16 8.78
N GLY A 51 -10.29 -8.96 8.30
CA GLY A 51 -10.83 -9.64 7.13
C GLY A 51 -11.33 -11.05 7.41
N ILE A 52 -11.37 -11.49 8.68
CA ILE A 52 -11.83 -12.82 9.05
C ILE A 52 -13.35 -12.78 9.28
N ASP A 53 -14.09 -13.51 8.44
CA ASP A 53 -15.54 -13.62 8.58
C ASP A 53 -15.93 -14.44 9.83
N PRO A 54 -16.65 -13.85 10.81
CA PRO A 54 -17.07 -14.56 12.01
C PRO A 54 -18.21 -15.53 11.74
N ALA A 55 -18.16 -16.72 12.35
CA ALA A 55 -19.25 -17.70 12.23
C ALA A 55 -20.43 -17.41 13.17
N ARG A 56 -20.15 -16.84 14.34
CA ARG A 56 -21.10 -16.60 15.45
C ARG A 56 -20.62 -15.49 16.37
N SER A 57 -21.53 -14.84 17.08
CA SER A 57 -21.23 -13.71 17.97
C SER A 57 -20.45 -14.09 19.23
N ASP A 58 -20.50 -15.35 19.67
CA ASP A 58 -19.74 -15.85 20.82
C ASP A 58 -18.41 -16.53 20.43
N GLU A 59 -17.92 -16.30 19.20
CA GLU A 59 -16.68 -16.89 18.73
C GLU A 59 -15.46 -16.35 19.48
N THR A 60 -14.67 -17.26 20.05
CA THR A 60 -13.44 -16.93 20.78
C THR A 60 -12.16 -17.50 20.14
N GLN A 61 -12.27 -18.15 18.96
CA GLN A 61 -11.13 -18.74 18.25
C GLN A 61 -10.26 -17.69 17.58
N ASN A 62 -10.89 -16.68 16.98
CA ASN A 62 -10.22 -15.55 16.35
C ASN A 62 -10.06 -14.39 17.34
N ARG A 63 -9.30 -13.36 16.92
CA ARG A 63 -9.22 -12.12 17.68
C ARG A 63 -10.60 -11.50 17.76
N ARG A 64 -10.81 -10.71 18.80
CA ARG A 64 -12.05 -9.97 19.05
C ARG A 64 -11.72 -8.66 19.73
N TRP A 65 -12.56 -7.67 19.51
CA TRP A 65 -12.52 -6.42 20.26
C TRP A 65 -13.68 -6.38 21.24
N GLY A 66 -13.39 -6.08 22.49
CA GLY A 66 -14.38 -5.86 23.53
C GLY A 66 -13.88 -4.86 24.55
N THR A 67 -14.82 -4.38 25.36
CA THR A 67 -14.60 -3.20 26.20
C THR A 67 -14.68 -3.48 27.70
N TRP A 68 -14.76 -4.74 28.13
CA TRP A 68 -14.90 -5.06 29.55
C TRP A 68 -13.68 -4.57 30.37
N PRO A 69 -13.89 -3.94 31.55
CA PRO A 69 -15.16 -3.73 32.25
C PRO A 69 -15.84 -2.37 31.94
N GLU A 70 -15.34 -1.61 30.96
CA GLU A 70 -15.89 -0.31 30.60
C GLU A 70 -17.31 -0.43 29.99
N ALA A 71 -18.21 0.39 30.49
CA ALA A 71 -19.59 0.48 30.01
C ALA A 71 -19.94 1.91 29.61
N GLY A 72 -21.07 2.09 28.92
CA GLY A 72 -21.52 3.37 28.43
C GLY A 72 -21.28 3.50 26.93
N GLU A 73 -20.77 4.64 26.48
CA GLU A 73 -20.46 4.84 25.07
C GLU A 73 -19.01 4.43 24.80
N GLN A 74 -18.81 3.57 23.82
CA GLN A 74 -17.51 3.11 23.35
C GLN A 74 -17.47 3.18 21.83
N TRP A 75 -16.28 3.31 21.25
CA TRP A 75 -16.14 3.38 19.81
C TRP A 75 -14.95 2.59 19.30
N ALA A 76 -15.10 2.03 18.10
CA ALA A 76 -14.01 1.57 17.25
C ALA A 76 -13.94 2.44 16.00
N GLN A 77 -12.74 2.72 15.51
CA GLN A 77 -12.48 3.64 14.42
C GLN A 77 -11.58 3.01 13.38
N LEU A 78 -11.95 3.19 12.11
CA LEU A 78 -11.09 2.96 10.95
C LEU A 78 -10.52 4.29 10.48
N THR A 79 -9.20 4.35 10.27
CA THR A 79 -8.49 5.52 9.74
C THR A 79 -7.74 5.13 8.47
N TRP A 80 -8.05 5.79 7.35
CA TRP A 80 -7.37 5.59 6.08
C TRP A 80 -6.38 6.73 5.80
N PRO A 81 -5.26 6.45 5.09
CA PRO A 81 -4.33 7.48 4.64
C PRO A 81 -4.95 8.40 3.57
N SER A 82 -5.93 7.90 2.81
CA SER A 82 -6.68 8.63 1.78
C SER A 82 -8.19 8.50 1.98
N ALA A 83 -8.95 9.49 1.52
CA ALA A 83 -10.39 9.52 1.72
C ALA A 83 -11.07 8.40 0.91
N GLN A 84 -11.93 7.63 1.60
CA GLN A 84 -12.72 6.55 1.03
C GLN A 84 -14.15 7.01 0.80
N THR A 85 -14.77 6.61 -0.31
CA THR A 85 -16.19 6.89 -0.60
C THR A 85 -17.03 5.67 -0.26
N ILE A 86 -17.64 5.70 0.92
CA ILE A 86 -18.31 4.55 1.55
C ILE A 86 -19.83 4.76 1.45
N SER A 87 -20.56 3.74 0.99
CA SER A 87 -22.02 3.76 0.82
C SER A 87 -22.74 2.74 1.71
N SER A 88 -21.99 1.76 2.24
CA SER A 88 -22.52 0.76 3.16
C SER A 88 -21.47 0.34 4.19
N VAL A 89 -21.90 -0.05 5.37
CA VAL A 89 -21.04 -0.61 6.43
C VAL A 89 -21.73 -1.84 7.01
N GLN A 90 -20.96 -2.88 7.27
CA GLN A 90 -21.43 -4.08 7.94
C GLN A 90 -20.66 -4.27 9.24
N VAL A 91 -21.36 -4.57 10.33
CA VAL A 91 -20.76 -4.77 11.65
C VAL A 91 -21.19 -6.12 12.21
N TYR A 92 -20.24 -6.90 12.68
CA TYR A 92 -20.51 -8.15 13.40
C TYR A 92 -20.25 -7.94 14.90
N PHE A 93 -21.28 -8.08 15.73
CA PHE A 93 -21.16 -7.86 17.18
C PHE A 93 -20.55 -9.08 17.89
N PHE A 94 -19.69 -8.79 18.87
CA PHE A 94 -19.23 -9.79 19.84
C PHE A 94 -20.19 -9.84 21.03
N ASP A 95 -20.66 -11.04 21.40
CA ASP A 95 -21.49 -11.30 22.57
C ASP A 95 -21.06 -12.63 23.21
N ASP A 96 -20.47 -12.57 24.40
CA ASP A 96 -19.98 -13.76 25.14
C ASP A 96 -21.03 -14.35 26.11
N GLY A 97 -22.26 -13.84 26.06
CA GLY A 97 -23.33 -14.19 27.00
C GLY A 97 -23.12 -13.68 28.44
N GLY A 98 -22.03 -12.94 28.70
CA GLY A 98 -21.60 -12.51 30.03
C GLY A 98 -21.14 -11.05 30.06
N GLY A 99 -19.82 -10.82 30.07
CA GLY A 99 -19.19 -9.52 30.29
C GLY A 99 -19.26 -8.57 29.10
N VAL A 100 -19.49 -9.11 27.91
CA VAL A 100 -19.70 -8.37 26.67
C VAL A 100 -20.98 -8.85 26.01
N ARG A 101 -21.91 -7.94 25.75
CA ARG A 101 -23.24 -8.25 25.18
C ARG A 101 -23.55 -7.32 24.01
N LEU A 102 -24.56 -7.68 23.23
CA LEU A 102 -25.08 -6.79 22.18
C LEU A 102 -25.32 -5.35 22.70
N PRO A 103 -25.03 -4.32 21.90
CA PRO A 103 -25.25 -2.93 22.30
C PRO A 103 -26.76 -2.63 22.46
N ALA A 104 -27.11 -1.65 23.28
CA ALA A 104 -28.47 -1.10 23.33
C ALA A 104 -28.80 -0.26 22.09
N SER A 105 -27.80 0.44 21.57
CA SER A 105 -27.86 1.19 20.33
C SER A 105 -26.47 1.36 19.75
N TRP A 106 -26.39 1.63 18.45
CA TRP A 106 -25.14 2.00 17.81
C TRP A 106 -25.42 2.95 16.64
N LYS A 107 -24.39 3.66 16.21
CA LYS A 107 -24.41 4.55 15.06
C LYS A 107 -23.04 4.58 14.39
N LEU A 108 -23.02 5.11 13.17
CA LEU A 108 -21.79 5.46 12.47
C LEU A 108 -21.57 6.97 12.52
N GLU A 109 -20.32 7.37 12.63
CA GLU A 109 -19.89 8.77 12.47
C GLU A 109 -18.78 8.86 11.42
N SER A 110 -18.83 9.86 10.55
CA SER A 110 -17.76 10.17 9.58
C SER A 110 -17.02 11.45 9.96
N TRP A 111 -15.73 11.50 9.67
CA TRP A 111 -14.91 12.70 9.90
C TRP A 111 -14.99 13.67 8.73
N ASN A 112 -15.40 14.90 9.00
CA ASN A 112 -15.55 15.96 7.99
C ASN A 112 -14.28 16.83 7.80
N GLY A 113 -13.17 16.48 8.46
CA GLY A 113 -11.94 17.29 8.49
C GLY A 113 -11.73 18.06 9.80
N ALA A 114 -12.79 18.29 10.58
CA ALA A 114 -12.73 19.03 11.84
C ALA A 114 -13.51 18.39 13.00
N ALA A 115 -14.60 17.70 12.71
CA ALA A 115 -15.46 17.03 13.68
C ALA A 115 -16.02 15.71 13.10
N TYR A 116 -16.67 14.93 13.99
CA TYR A 116 -17.43 13.74 13.61
C TYR A 116 -18.90 14.12 13.42
N ASP A 117 -19.45 13.74 12.27
CA ASP A 117 -20.87 13.90 11.94
C ASP A 117 -21.56 12.53 11.96
N ASP A 118 -22.74 12.45 12.56
CA ASP A 118 -23.57 11.25 12.56
C ASP A 118 -24.03 10.93 11.14
N ILE A 119 -23.91 9.67 10.73
CA ILE A 119 -24.48 9.17 9.47
C ILE A 119 -25.94 8.78 9.72
N PRO A 120 -26.93 9.46 9.11
CA PRO A 120 -28.34 9.13 9.33
C PRO A 120 -28.73 7.84 8.59
N ALA A 121 -29.03 6.79 9.35
CA ALA A 121 -29.45 5.50 8.80
C ALA A 121 -30.28 4.68 9.81
N ALA A 122 -30.79 3.54 9.38
CA ALA A 122 -31.35 2.52 10.27
C ALA A 122 -30.23 1.59 10.76
N TYR A 123 -30.18 1.34 12.07
CA TYR A 123 -29.12 0.58 12.73
C TYR A 123 -29.68 -0.73 13.32
N PRO A 124 -29.67 -1.85 12.58
CA PRO A 124 -30.15 -3.13 13.08
C PRO A 124 -29.22 -3.69 14.16
N ILE A 125 -29.77 -4.48 15.08
CA ILE A 125 -29.02 -5.16 16.14
C ILE A 125 -29.48 -6.61 16.17
N ALA A 126 -28.62 -7.52 15.70
CA ALA A 126 -28.81 -8.95 15.71
C ALA A 126 -27.47 -9.64 16.01
N ALA A 127 -27.53 -10.71 16.80
CA ALA A 127 -26.41 -11.63 16.98
C ALA A 127 -26.27 -12.55 15.76
N ASP A 128 -25.09 -13.18 15.63
CA ASP A 128 -24.79 -14.23 14.66
C ASP A 128 -24.95 -13.79 13.19
N THR A 129 -24.79 -12.49 12.92
CA THR A 129 -24.92 -11.94 11.57
C THR A 129 -24.24 -10.59 11.42
N TYR A 130 -23.98 -10.22 10.17
CA TYR A 130 -23.59 -8.86 9.81
C TYR A 130 -24.79 -7.92 9.87
N ASN A 131 -24.69 -6.92 10.74
CA ASN A 131 -25.64 -5.82 10.82
C ASN A 131 -25.27 -4.79 9.75
N THR A 132 -25.99 -4.83 8.63
CA THR A 132 -25.71 -4.00 7.45
C THR A 132 -26.46 -2.67 7.54
N VAL A 133 -25.73 -1.59 7.29
CA VAL A 133 -26.25 -0.21 7.24
C VAL A 133 -25.89 0.37 5.87
N THR A 134 -26.88 0.86 5.15
CA THR A 134 -26.71 1.54 3.85
C THR A 134 -27.16 2.99 3.98
N PHE A 135 -26.43 3.90 3.35
CA PHE A 135 -26.63 5.34 3.45
C PHE A 135 -26.14 6.05 2.18
N PRO A 136 -26.53 7.32 1.94
CA PRO A 136 -25.94 8.11 0.87
C PRO A 136 -24.42 8.18 1.04
N ALA A 137 -23.66 7.93 -0.03
CA ALA A 137 -22.21 7.78 0.05
C ALA A 137 -21.54 8.97 0.75
N VAL A 138 -20.63 8.67 1.67
CA VAL A 138 -19.82 9.65 2.40
C VAL A 138 -18.36 9.48 2.02
N THR A 139 -17.68 10.59 1.75
CA THR A 139 -16.23 10.58 1.49
C THR A 139 -15.50 11.01 2.76
N THR A 140 -14.70 10.12 3.36
CA THR A 140 -14.05 10.36 4.66
C THR A 140 -12.72 9.64 4.80
N THR A 141 -11.79 10.19 5.58
CA THR A 141 -10.56 9.50 6.00
C THR A 141 -10.72 8.75 7.33
N ARG A 142 -11.82 8.96 8.06
CA ARG A 142 -12.10 8.26 9.32
C ARG A 142 -13.58 7.91 9.46
N LEU A 143 -13.85 6.69 9.89
CA LEU A 143 -15.19 6.20 10.19
C LEU A 143 -15.18 5.61 11.60
N ARG A 144 -16.13 6.02 12.45
CA ARG A 144 -16.34 5.45 13.78
C ARG A 144 -17.61 4.61 13.81
N VAL A 145 -17.51 3.43 14.42
CA VAL A 145 -18.65 2.68 14.93
C VAL A 145 -18.78 3.03 16.41
N VAL A 146 -19.84 3.76 16.76
CA VAL A 146 -20.12 4.19 18.15
C VAL A 146 -21.20 3.28 18.71
N LEU A 147 -20.90 2.59 19.80
CA LEU A 147 -21.78 1.63 20.46
C LEU A 147 -22.14 2.13 21.86
N ARG A 148 -23.39 1.93 22.25
CA ARG A 148 -23.87 2.16 23.62
C ARG A 148 -24.12 0.82 24.31
N SER A 149 -23.48 0.61 25.46
CA SER A 149 -23.75 -0.54 26.33
C SER A 149 -25.23 -0.70 26.65
N GLY A 150 -25.71 -1.94 26.55
CA GLY A 150 -27.01 -2.35 27.07
C GLY A 150 -26.86 -3.06 28.41
N GLN A 151 -26.88 -4.40 28.36
CA GLN A 151 -26.80 -5.24 29.56
C GLN A 151 -25.38 -5.32 30.15
N ALA A 152 -24.35 -5.13 29.32
CA ALA A 152 -22.95 -5.17 29.71
C ALA A 152 -22.10 -4.30 28.78
N SER A 153 -20.77 -4.44 28.86
CA SER A 153 -19.80 -3.89 27.90
C SER A 153 -20.12 -4.33 26.47
N VAL A 154 -19.55 -3.63 25.48
CA VAL A 154 -19.79 -3.87 24.05
C VAL A 154 -18.54 -4.41 23.36
N GLY A 155 -18.71 -5.03 22.20
CA GLY A 155 -17.61 -5.54 21.40
C GLY A 155 -17.99 -5.82 19.95
N LEU A 156 -16.97 -5.98 19.10
CA LEU A 156 -17.07 -6.27 17.68
C LEU A 156 -16.13 -7.42 17.32
N LEU A 157 -16.58 -8.21 16.33
CA LEU A 157 -15.77 -9.24 15.69
C LEU A 157 -15.22 -8.78 14.34
N GLU A 158 -15.97 -7.99 13.57
CA GLU A 158 -15.51 -7.50 12.26
C GLU A 158 -16.32 -6.26 11.82
N ILE A 159 -15.68 -5.33 11.09
CA ILE A 159 -16.28 -4.20 10.40
C ILE A 159 -15.90 -4.30 8.92
N LYS A 160 -16.88 -4.30 8.03
CA LYS A 160 -16.68 -4.10 6.59
C LYS A 160 -17.14 -2.71 6.20
N ALA A 161 -16.26 -1.94 5.55
CA ALA A 161 -16.56 -0.61 5.05
C ALA A 161 -16.64 -0.68 3.53
N LEU A 162 -17.85 -0.67 3.00
CA LEU A 162 -18.14 -0.95 1.61
C LEU A 162 -18.14 0.33 0.79
N ALA A 163 -17.10 0.47 -0.03
CA ALA A 163 -16.90 1.59 -0.93
C ALA A 163 -17.48 1.31 -2.32
N ASP A 164 -18.19 2.30 -2.87
CA ASP A 164 -18.62 2.27 -4.26
C ASP A 164 -17.39 2.45 -5.15
N THR A 165 -17.01 1.42 -5.91
CA THR A 165 -15.97 1.56 -6.93
C THR A 165 -16.49 2.20 -8.22
N ALA A 166 -17.80 2.51 -8.28
CA ALA A 166 -18.45 3.26 -9.35
C ALA A 166 -17.99 4.72 -9.36
N GLY A 167 -16.77 4.93 -9.83
CA GLY A 167 -16.05 6.22 -9.81
C GLY A 167 -14.53 6.02 -9.88
N GLN A 168 -14.03 4.89 -9.39
CA GLN A 168 -12.70 4.38 -9.73
C GLN A 168 -12.77 3.66 -11.07
N GLN A 169 -12.98 4.44 -12.14
CA GLN A 169 -12.81 3.93 -13.48
C GLN A 169 -11.37 3.39 -13.58
N SER A 170 -11.24 2.08 -13.74
CA SER A 170 -9.95 1.48 -14.06
C SER A 170 -9.43 2.18 -15.31
N THR A 171 -8.37 2.98 -15.17
CA THR A 171 -7.67 3.55 -16.33
C THR A 171 -6.74 2.51 -16.97
N TRP A 172 -6.92 1.23 -16.62
CA TRP A 172 -6.25 0.12 -17.27
C TRP A 172 -6.74 0.02 -18.72
N SER A 173 -5.91 0.50 -19.62
CA SER A 173 -6.15 0.45 -21.06
C SER A 173 -4.81 0.37 -21.79
N PRO A 174 -4.06 -0.75 -21.65
CA PRO A 174 -2.82 -0.93 -22.38
C PRO A 174 -3.06 -0.86 -23.90
N PRO A 175 -2.09 -0.39 -24.69
CA PRO A 175 -2.09 -0.55 -26.14
C PRO A 175 -2.37 -2.00 -26.54
N ALA A 176 -3.12 -2.20 -27.62
CA ALA A 176 -3.64 -3.52 -28.00
C ALA A 176 -2.52 -4.56 -28.25
N ASP A 177 -1.37 -4.11 -28.74
CA ASP A 177 -0.17 -4.90 -28.96
C ASP A 177 0.57 -5.27 -27.66
N LEU A 178 0.30 -4.59 -26.55
CA LEU A 178 0.88 -4.91 -25.24
C LEU A 178 0.00 -5.85 -24.41
N VAL A 179 -1.30 -5.99 -24.72
CA VAL A 179 -2.23 -6.83 -23.94
C VAL A 179 -1.75 -8.27 -23.79
N ALA A 180 -1.41 -8.92 -24.92
CA ALA A 180 -0.96 -10.31 -24.92
C ALA A 180 0.40 -10.52 -24.21
N PRO A 181 1.47 -9.75 -24.50
CA PRO A 181 2.73 -9.94 -23.80
C PRO A 181 2.65 -9.59 -22.30
N LEU A 182 1.83 -8.61 -21.88
CA LEU A 182 1.60 -8.35 -20.45
C LEU A 182 0.92 -9.54 -19.75
N ASP A 183 -0.02 -10.20 -20.43
CA ASP A 183 -0.65 -11.42 -19.92
C ASP A 183 0.35 -12.59 -19.78
N GLU A 184 1.28 -12.73 -20.73
CA GLU A 184 2.37 -13.71 -20.66
C GLU A 184 3.30 -13.43 -19.47
N VAL A 185 3.72 -12.17 -19.30
CA VAL A 185 4.55 -11.74 -18.15
C VAL A 185 3.86 -12.06 -16.84
N ARG A 186 2.61 -11.65 -16.68
CA ARG A 186 1.86 -11.89 -15.45
C ARG A 186 1.77 -13.39 -15.12
N ARG A 187 1.38 -14.21 -16.09
CA ARG A 187 1.26 -15.66 -15.89
C ARG A 187 2.61 -16.31 -15.56
N HIS A 188 3.69 -15.81 -16.15
CA HIS A 188 5.03 -16.26 -15.80
C HIS A 188 5.37 -15.89 -14.35
N ALA A 189 5.22 -14.62 -13.97
CA ALA A 189 5.50 -14.12 -12.64
C ALA A 189 4.71 -14.88 -11.54
N GLU A 190 3.41 -15.09 -11.76
CA GLU A 190 2.55 -15.87 -10.86
C GLU A 190 2.98 -17.35 -10.75
N SER A 191 3.60 -17.90 -11.80
CA SER A 191 4.06 -19.29 -11.79
C SER A 191 5.38 -19.50 -11.05
N VAL A 192 6.28 -18.51 -11.08
CA VAL A 192 7.59 -18.58 -10.44
C VAL A 192 7.57 -18.01 -9.02
N ASN A 193 6.64 -17.10 -8.73
CA ASN A 193 6.43 -16.51 -7.42
C ASN A 193 4.95 -16.64 -6.98
N PRO A 194 4.58 -17.76 -6.30
CA PRO A 194 3.22 -17.97 -5.82
C PRO A 194 2.73 -16.94 -4.79
N ASP A 195 3.64 -16.21 -4.13
CA ASP A 195 3.32 -15.17 -3.14
C ASP A 195 3.50 -13.75 -3.70
N LEU A 196 3.52 -13.59 -5.03
CA LEU A 196 3.71 -12.30 -5.72
C LEU A 196 2.79 -11.20 -5.17
N TYR A 197 1.54 -11.52 -4.88
CA TYR A 197 0.56 -10.58 -4.35
C TYR A 197 0.29 -10.73 -2.86
N GLY A 198 1.02 -11.57 -2.13
CA GLY A 198 0.90 -11.71 -0.68
C GLY A 198 2.05 -11.08 0.08
N TYR A 199 3.25 -11.04 -0.51
CA TYR A 199 4.43 -10.39 0.05
C TYR A 199 4.19 -8.89 0.34
N ARG A 200 4.64 -8.42 1.52
CA ARG A 200 4.27 -7.11 2.13
C ARG A 200 5.41 -6.11 2.23
N ASN A 201 6.51 -6.35 1.54
CA ASN A 201 7.66 -5.46 1.59
C ASN A 201 8.14 -4.95 0.22
N TYR A 202 7.34 -5.08 -0.85
CA TYR A 202 7.70 -4.43 -2.11
C TYR A 202 7.71 -2.90 -1.95
N ALA A 203 8.34 -2.20 -2.88
CA ALA A 203 8.32 -0.74 -2.96
C ALA A 203 6.89 -0.16 -2.87
N TRP A 204 5.90 -0.86 -3.41
CA TRP A 204 4.47 -0.55 -3.23
C TRP A 204 4.08 -0.40 -1.75
N ASP A 205 4.42 -1.41 -0.95
CA ASP A 205 4.11 -1.43 0.48
C ASP A 205 4.90 -0.35 1.22
N GLN A 206 6.16 -0.13 0.85
CA GLN A 206 7.07 0.84 1.47
C GLN A 206 6.54 2.25 1.29
N ILE A 207 6.24 2.62 0.04
CA ILE A 207 5.66 3.93 -0.31
C ILE A 207 4.34 4.14 0.43
N MET A 208 3.48 3.12 0.51
CA MET A 208 2.18 3.22 1.19
C MET A 208 2.32 3.38 2.70
N ALA A 209 3.22 2.62 3.34
CA ALA A 209 3.47 2.71 4.77
C ALA A 209 4.03 4.08 5.18
N ASN A 210 4.81 4.71 4.30
CA ASN A 210 5.46 5.99 4.56
C ASN A 210 4.67 7.20 4.06
N GLY A 211 3.44 6.99 3.59
CA GLY A 211 2.58 8.08 3.12
C GLY A 211 3.13 8.78 1.87
N GLY A 212 3.85 8.06 1.01
CA GLY A 212 4.31 8.53 -0.29
C GLY A 212 5.81 8.80 -0.40
N SER A 213 6.66 8.33 0.52
CA SER A 213 8.13 8.49 0.44
C SER A 213 8.87 7.16 0.61
N VAL A 214 10.17 7.17 0.30
CA VAL A 214 11.06 6.02 0.55
C VAL A 214 12.37 6.52 1.15
N ASP A 215 12.75 5.94 2.29
CA ASP A 215 14.00 6.24 2.97
C ASP A 215 15.03 5.12 2.71
N TYR A 216 16.26 5.51 2.38
CA TYR A 216 17.34 4.61 2.04
C TYR A 216 18.47 4.68 3.06
N CYS A 217 19.15 3.54 3.23
CA CYS A 217 20.48 3.52 3.83
C CYS A 217 21.54 3.08 2.81
N VAL A 218 22.61 3.86 2.67
CA VAL A 218 23.73 3.50 1.79
C VAL A 218 24.69 2.58 2.54
N ARG A 219 25.08 1.49 1.89
CA ARG A 219 26.10 0.54 2.36
C ARG A 219 27.32 0.68 1.45
N TRP A 220 28.29 1.48 1.90
CA TRP A 220 29.51 1.78 1.14
C TRP A 220 30.57 0.69 1.34
N ASP A 221 30.51 -0.36 0.53
CA ASP A 221 31.45 -1.47 0.53
C ASP A 221 32.61 -1.23 -0.45
N SER A 222 33.32 -0.13 -0.23
CA SER A 222 34.50 0.27 -1.00
C SER A 222 35.56 0.92 -0.11
N GLY A 223 36.84 0.71 -0.45
CA GLY A 223 37.97 1.38 0.20
C GLY A 223 38.20 2.82 -0.26
N ALA A 224 37.45 3.30 -1.26
CA ALA A 224 37.60 4.67 -1.75
C ALA A 224 37.02 5.70 -0.76
N PRO A 225 37.66 6.88 -0.61
CA PRO A 225 37.14 7.94 0.23
C PRO A 225 35.89 8.54 -0.38
N VAL A 226 34.97 8.98 0.47
CA VAL A 226 33.74 9.62 0.08
C VAL A 226 33.80 11.06 0.59
N SER A 227 33.49 12.04 -0.26
CA SER A 227 33.27 13.44 0.16
C SER A 227 31.78 13.75 0.37
N ALA A 228 31.46 14.82 1.10
CA ALA A 228 30.06 15.25 1.25
C ALA A 228 29.38 15.49 -0.11
N GLU A 229 30.10 16.08 -1.07
CA GLU A 229 29.61 16.26 -2.44
C GLU A 229 29.30 14.93 -3.14
N LEU A 230 30.13 13.90 -2.93
CA LEU A 230 29.89 12.58 -3.51
C LEU A 230 28.67 11.91 -2.87
N ARG A 231 28.52 11.99 -1.54
CA ARG A 231 27.33 11.53 -0.81
C ARG A 231 26.07 12.16 -1.39
N ASP A 232 26.04 13.49 -1.51
CA ASP A 232 24.87 14.23 -1.97
C ASP A 232 24.55 13.92 -3.44
N LYS A 233 25.56 13.71 -4.29
CA LYS A 233 25.35 13.26 -5.68
C LYS A 233 24.80 11.85 -5.78
N ILE A 234 25.22 10.94 -4.90
CA ILE A 234 24.68 9.57 -4.83
C ILE A 234 23.20 9.60 -4.46
N GLU A 235 22.81 10.37 -3.44
CA GLU A 235 21.39 10.56 -3.08
C GLU A 235 20.60 11.13 -4.27
N ALA A 236 21.09 12.20 -4.90
CA ALA A 236 20.41 12.80 -6.03
C ALA A 236 20.27 11.84 -7.21
N ALA A 237 21.27 11.01 -7.50
CA ALA A 237 21.24 10.00 -8.55
C ALA A 237 20.24 8.88 -8.26
N LEU A 238 20.21 8.41 -7.01
CA LEU A 238 19.25 7.42 -6.54
C LEU A 238 17.81 7.96 -6.63
N ALA A 239 17.57 9.16 -6.10
CA ALA A 239 16.25 9.80 -6.13
C ALA A 239 15.76 10.01 -7.56
N ARG A 240 16.61 10.50 -8.47
CA ARG A 240 16.26 10.61 -9.90
C ARG A 240 15.93 9.26 -10.53
N SER A 241 16.70 8.21 -10.23
CA SER A 241 16.49 6.88 -10.80
C SER A 241 15.17 6.26 -10.32
N PHE A 242 14.89 6.33 -9.02
CA PHE A 242 13.65 5.84 -8.43
C PHE A 242 12.43 6.61 -8.95
N LYS A 243 12.56 7.95 -9.07
CA LYS A 243 11.49 8.82 -9.57
C LYS A 243 11.00 8.42 -10.96
N LYS A 244 11.86 7.91 -11.84
CA LYS A 244 11.42 7.47 -13.18
C LYS A 244 10.41 6.33 -13.13
N TRP A 245 10.53 5.41 -12.16
CA TRP A 245 9.57 4.34 -11.97
C TRP A 245 8.26 4.84 -11.35
N THR A 246 8.31 5.80 -10.42
CA THR A 246 7.08 6.32 -9.80
C THR A 246 6.35 7.32 -10.69
N ASP A 247 7.06 8.05 -11.56
CA ASP A 247 6.47 8.99 -12.52
C ASP A 247 5.56 8.31 -13.55
N VAL A 248 5.87 7.07 -13.96
CA VAL A 248 5.00 6.33 -14.88
C VAL A 248 3.67 5.88 -14.24
N MET A 249 3.56 5.98 -12.91
CA MET A 249 2.35 5.67 -12.15
C MET A 249 1.48 6.89 -11.86
N ALA A 250 2.04 8.11 -11.90
CA ALA A 250 1.30 9.33 -11.59
C ALA A 250 0.01 9.45 -12.43
N GLY A 251 -1.15 9.55 -11.76
CA GLY A 251 -2.46 9.63 -12.40
C GLY A 251 -2.98 8.30 -12.99
N HIS A 252 -2.30 7.18 -12.80
CA HIS A 252 -2.70 5.88 -13.33
C HIS A 252 -3.47 5.04 -12.30
N ASN A 253 -4.68 4.62 -12.67
CA ASN A 253 -5.45 3.53 -12.06
C ASN A 253 -5.54 3.60 -10.53
N GLY A 254 -5.86 4.79 -10.00
CA GLY A 254 -6.01 5.01 -8.56
C GLY A 254 -4.70 5.19 -7.79
N TRP A 255 -3.54 5.25 -8.45
CA TRP A 255 -2.27 5.56 -7.80
C TRP A 255 -2.34 6.92 -7.08
N PRO A 256 -2.09 7.00 -5.76
CA PRO A 256 -2.42 8.18 -4.96
C PRO A 256 -1.33 9.26 -4.92
N TYR A 257 -0.12 8.97 -5.40
CA TYR A 257 1.02 9.86 -5.23
C TYR A 257 1.42 10.52 -6.55
N ALA A 258 1.41 11.85 -6.59
CA ALA A 258 1.92 12.62 -7.72
C ALA A 258 3.45 12.71 -7.74
N ASP A 259 4.09 12.54 -6.58
CA ASP A 259 5.53 12.51 -6.40
C ASP A 259 5.88 11.55 -5.27
N VAL A 260 7.03 10.89 -5.36
CA VAL A 260 7.53 9.97 -4.34
C VAL A 260 8.98 10.37 -4.01
N PRO A 261 9.20 11.23 -3.01
CA PRO A 261 10.54 11.63 -2.62
C PRO A 261 11.33 10.45 -2.07
N VAL A 262 12.62 10.42 -2.42
CA VAL A 262 13.60 9.47 -1.89
C VAL A 262 14.65 10.25 -1.12
N LYS A 263 15.05 9.74 0.05
CA LYS A 263 16.12 10.32 0.88
C LYS A 263 17.10 9.26 1.33
N VAL A 264 18.36 9.63 1.51
CA VAL A 264 19.30 8.79 2.27
C VAL A 264 19.27 9.26 3.71
N VAL A 265 18.92 8.37 4.63
CA VAL A 265 18.83 8.66 6.07
C VAL A 265 19.97 8.02 6.86
N GLY A 266 20.70 7.07 6.24
CA GLY A 266 21.82 6.39 6.87
C GLY A 266 22.95 6.05 5.90
N TRP A 267 24.15 5.89 6.46
CA TRP A 267 25.36 5.56 5.73
C TRP A 267 26.25 4.61 6.52
N ALA A 268 26.43 3.38 6.03
CA ALA A 268 27.30 2.38 6.62
C ALA A 268 28.65 2.30 5.92
N VAL A 269 29.73 2.27 6.70
CA VAL A 269 31.13 2.10 6.24
C VAL A 269 31.90 1.12 7.11
N ARG A 270 32.97 0.55 6.56
CA ARG A 270 33.93 -0.26 7.34
C ARG A 270 34.74 0.58 8.31
N ASP A 271 35.18 1.75 7.85
CA ASP A 271 36.03 2.67 8.60
C ASP A 271 35.52 4.11 8.43
N ARG A 272 35.37 4.82 9.55
CA ARG A 272 34.94 6.23 9.57
C ARG A 272 35.89 7.14 8.81
N SER A 273 37.17 6.77 8.70
CA SER A 273 38.20 7.52 7.97
C SER A 273 37.93 7.65 6.47
N LEU A 274 37.09 6.76 5.90
CA LEU A 274 36.64 6.85 4.51
C LEU A 274 35.75 8.06 4.26
N LEU A 275 35.05 8.55 5.28
CA LEU A 275 34.09 9.64 5.14
C LEU A 275 34.77 10.99 5.42
N GLN A 276 34.92 11.80 4.39
CA GLN A 276 35.55 13.13 4.44
C GLN A 276 34.58 14.24 4.85
N TRP A 277 33.59 13.90 5.67
CA TRP A 277 32.59 14.80 6.25
C TRP A 277 32.27 14.37 7.68
N ASN A 278 31.68 15.26 8.47
CA ASN A 278 31.29 15.03 9.86
C ASN A 278 30.03 15.81 10.28
N ASP A 279 29.20 16.20 9.32
CA ASP A 279 27.87 16.74 9.58
C ASP A 279 26.89 15.65 10.07
N ASP A 280 25.68 16.06 10.41
CA ASP A 280 24.58 15.25 10.94
C ASP A 280 23.48 14.99 9.90
N SER A 281 23.80 15.03 8.60
CA SER A 281 22.80 14.89 7.54
C SER A 281 22.18 13.49 7.46
N VAL A 282 22.91 12.47 7.94
CA VAL A 282 22.53 11.05 7.94
C VAL A 282 23.10 10.35 9.17
N ASP A 283 22.48 9.26 9.61
CA ASP A 283 23.07 8.38 10.62
C ASP A 283 24.28 7.64 10.04
N VAL A 284 25.38 7.59 10.79
CA VAL A 284 26.60 6.92 10.36
C VAL A 284 26.84 5.64 11.14
N TYR A 285 26.90 4.51 10.43
CA TYR A 285 27.16 3.18 10.98
C TYR A 285 28.59 2.76 10.61
N VAL A 286 29.40 2.35 11.59
CA VAL A 286 30.83 2.09 11.38
C VAL A 286 31.21 0.71 11.90
N GLY A 287 31.78 -0.12 11.03
CA GLY A 287 32.38 -1.41 11.40
C GLY A 287 31.39 -2.55 11.57
N ASP A 288 30.08 -2.28 11.58
CA ASP A 288 29.05 -3.31 11.54
C ASP A 288 28.98 -3.92 10.14
N LEU A 289 29.13 -5.25 10.05
CA LEU A 289 29.17 -5.97 8.78
C LEU A 289 28.11 -7.08 8.75
N SER A 290 27.44 -7.21 7.62
CA SER A 290 26.57 -8.34 7.29
C SER A 290 26.84 -8.75 5.84
N GLU A 291 26.88 -10.06 5.57
CA GLU A 291 27.30 -10.62 4.27
C GLU A 291 28.66 -10.07 3.77
N ASN A 292 29.56 -9.81 4.72
CA ASN A 292 30.84 -9.15 4.48
C ASN A 292 30.72 -7.80 3.75
N ALA A 293 29.71 -6.99 4.05
CA ALA A 293 29.60 -5.59 3.62
C ALA A 293 29.09 -4.71 4.78
N PRO A 294 29.42 -3.41 4.83
CA PRO A 294 28.93 -2.50 5.87
C PRO A 294 27.41 -2.55 6.00
N GLN A 295 26.89 -2.60 7.21
CA GLN A 295 25.47 -2.81 7.51
C GLN A 295 24.94 -1.61 8.30
N CYS A 296 23.81 -1.08 7.87
CA CYS A 296 23.05 -0.10 8.66
C CYS A 296 22.34 -0.80 9.81
N ALA A 297 21.88 -0.08 10.84
CA ALA A 297 21.19 -0.70 11.96
C ALA A 297 19.99 -1.54 11.50
N GLU A 298 20.09 -2.87 11.60
CA GLU A 298 19.01 -3.79 11.21
C GLU A 298 17.67 -3.46 11.89
N PRO A 299 17.62 -3.07 13.18
CA PRO A 299 16.36 -2.66 13.82
C PRO A 299 15.66 -1.45 13.20
N CYS A 300 16.35 -0.68 12.36
CA CYS A 300 15.79 0.44 11.60
C CYS A 300 15.36 0.05 10.18
N GLY A 301 15.78 -1.11 9.67
CA GLY A 301 15.49 -1.52 8.31
C GLY A 301 14.15 -2.23 8.18
N ARG A 302 13.30 -1.81 7.23
CA ARG A 302 11.98 -2.41 6.99
C ARG A 302 12.02 -3.89 6.61
N LEU A 303 13.12 -4.35 6.00
CA LEU A 303 13.37 -5.77 5.77
C LEU A 303 13.32 -6.60 7.07
N PHE A 304 13.82 -6.03 8.17
CA PHE A 304 13.96 -6.69 9.47
C PHE A 304 12.76 -6.41 10.39
N ASP A 305 12.13 -5.25 10.25
CA ASP A 305 10.93 -4.87 10.99
C ASP A 305 9.84 -4.31 10.06
N GLN A 306 8.84 -5.15 9.76
CA GLN A 306 7.67 -4.78 8.94
C GLN A 306 6.48 -4.27 9.77
N SER A 307 6.65 -4.07 11.09
CA SER A 307 5.56 -3.55 11.94
C SER A 307 5.23 -2.08 11.65
N GLY A 308 6.19 -1.34 11.08
CA GLY A 308 6.11 0.11 10.90
C GLY A 308 6.33 0.92 12.20
N ALA A 309 6.51 0.25 13.33
CA ALA A 309 6.67 0.90 14.64
C ALA A 309 8.14 1.11 15.04
N TYR A 310 9.07 0.31 14.47
CA TYR A 310 10.52 0.39 14.69
C TYR A 310 10.93 0.63 16.17
N PRO A 311 10.39 -0.14 17.14
CA PRO A 311 10.58 0.13 18.56
C PRO A 311 12.05 -0.03 19.02
N ASN A 312 12.86 -0.74 18.23
CA ASN A 312 14.25 -1.02 18.52
C ASN A 312 15.22 -0.23 17.64
N CYS A 313 14.74 0.64 16.75
CA CYS A 313 15.59 1.47 15.90
C CYS A 313 16.34 2.52 16.75
N PRO A 314 17.69 2.53 16.74
CA PRO A 314 18.45 3.63 17.35
C PRO A 314 18.04 4.98 16.77
N GLY A 315 17.86 5.99 17.63
CA GLY A 315 17.30 7.29 17.21
C GLY A 315 15.77 7.33 17.14
N GLY A 316 15.11 6.16 17.16
CA GLY A 316 13.66 6.01 17.12
C GLY A 316 13.11 5.90 15.70
N PRO A 317 11.77 5.80 15.55
CA PRO A 317 11.15 5.44 14.27
C PRO A 317 11.41 6.43 13.12
N SER A 318 11.77 7.69 13.40
CA SER A 318 12.12 8.67 12.37
C SER A 318 13.46 8.40 11.67
N HIS A 319 14.25 7.44 12.18
CA HIS A 319 15.55 7.04 11.64
C HIS A 319 15.47 5.71 10.85
N HIS A 320 14.27 5.17 10.64
CA HIS A 320 14.08 3.94 9.87
C HIS A 320 14.45 4.13 8.39
N TYR A 321 14.75 3.03 7.71
CA TYR A 321 14.95 3.00 6.27
C TYR A 321 14.20 1.82 5.65
N ASP A 322 13.72 1.98 4.42
CA ASP A 322 12.97 0.96 3.70
C ASP A 322 13.87 0.06 2.87
N MET A 323 14.86 0.66 2.21
CA MET A 323 15.75 0.00 1.27
C MET A 323 17.21 0.30 1.58
N SER A 324 18.10 -0.59 1.15
CA SER A 324 19.54 -0.37 1.19
C SER A 324 20.13 -0.23 -0.22
N LEU A 325 20.98 0.77 -0.42
CA LEU A 325 21.79 0.89 -1.64
C LEU A 325 23.22 0.42 -1.33
N TRP A 326 23.58 -0.75 -1.83
CA TRP A 326 24.90 -1.34 -1.64
C TRP A 326 25.81 -0.95 -2.79
N LEU A 327 26.94 -0.34 -2.46
CA LEU A 327 27.95 0.11 -3.41
C LEU A 327 29.20 -0.72 -3.19
N THR A 328 29.31 -1.80 -3.97
CA THR A 328 30.34 -2.83 -3.81
C THR A 328 31.50 -2.61 -4.77
N GLU A 329 32.71 -2.50 -4.23
CA GLU A 329 33.95 -2.37 -5.01
C GLU A 329 34.16 -3.56 -5.94
N GLY A 330 34.48 -3.28 -7.20
CA GLY A 330 34.78 -4.29 -8.22
C GLY A 330 33.61 -5.16 -8.68
N MET A 331 32.38 -4.90 -8.22
CA MET A 331 31.20 -5.65 -8.66
C MET A 331 30.82 -5.28 -10.09
N SER A 332 30.59 -6.30 -10.92
CA SER A 332 29.96 -6.17 -12.24
C SER A 332 28.49 -6.62 -12.19
N GLY A 333 27.65 -6.00 -13.01
CA GLY A 333 26.21 -6.23 -12.97
C GLY A 333 25.54 -5.57 -11.77
N GLY A 334 24.35 -6.07 -11.42
CA GLY A 334 23.58 -5.60 -10.28
C GLY A 334 22.77 -6.74 -9.64
N MET A 335 22.22 -6.45 -8.46
CA MET A 335 21.22 -7.28 -7.81
C MET A 335 20.19 -6.38 -7.15
N GLY A 336 18.92 -6.75 -7.21
CA GLY A 336 17.82 -5.92 -6.75
C GLY A 336 16.70 -6.75 -6.14
N GLY A 337 15.89 -6.09 -5.33
CA GLY A 337 14.69 -6.67 -4.76
C GLY A 337 14.02 -5.71 -3.79
N ALA A 338 13.05 -6.22 -3.05
CA ALA A 338 12.34 -5.46 -2.03
C ALA A 338 13.25 -4.84 -0.94
N TRP A 339 14.42 -5.44 -0.70
CA TRP A 339 15.41 -4.94 0.27
C TRP A 339 16.24 -3.75 -0.23
N GLY A 340 16.19 -3.44 -1.53
CA GLY A 340 16.98 -2.39 -2.17
C GLY A 340 17.79 -2.89 -3.37
N GLN A 341 18.92 -2.23 -3.63
CA GLN A 341 19.76 -2.48 -4.80
C GLN A 341 21.22 -2.65 -4.41
N ARG A 342 21.95 -3.43 -5.18
CA ARG A 342 23.40 -3.59 -5.09
C ARG A 342 24.02 -3.44 -6.47
N VAL A 343 24.98 -2.53 -6.58
CA VAL A 343 25.71 -2.24 -7.82
C VAL A 343 27.19 -1.99 -7.52
N GLY A 344 28.01 -2.01 -8.58
CA GLY A 344 29.41 -1.59 -8.49
C GLY A 344 29.55 -0.16 -7.99
N SER A 345 30.42 0.07 -7.00
CA SER A 345 30.64 1.43 -6.47
C SER A 345 31.20 2.37 -7.53
N GLU A 346 32.17 1.90 -8.30
CA GLU A 346 32.83 2.59 -9.40
C GLU A 346 31.84 2.84 -10.53
N TYR A 347 31.03 1.83 -10.86
CA TYR A 347 29.97 1.95 -11.86
C TYR A 347 28.98 3.07 -11.50
N LEU A 348 28.48 3.11 -10.26
CA LEU A 348 27.54 4.16 -9.88
C LEU A 348 28.21 5.54 -9.93
N VAL A 349 29.40 5.66 -9.34
CA VAL A 349 30.15 6.93 -9.28
C VAL A 349 30.43 7.49 -10.66
N ASP A 350 30.84 6.65 -11.61
CA ASP A 350 31.11 7.04 -13.00
C ASP A 350 29.84 7.49 -13.75
N ASN A 351 28.66 7.09 -13.27
CA ASN A 351 27.37 7.36 -13.92
C ASN A 351 26.46 8.34 -13.14
N LEU A 352 26.94 8.99 -12.07
CA LEU A 352 26.12 9.92 -11.25
C LEU A 352 25.50 11.08 -12.03
N GLY A 353 26.11 11.48 -13.15
CA GLY A 353 25.61 12.51 -14.05
C GLY A 353 24.70 12.00 -15.17
N SER A 354 24.51 10.68 -15.31
CA SER A 354 23.62 10.12 -16.32
C SER A 354 22.16 10.38 -15.96
N ASP A 355 21.34 10.63 -16.97
CA ASP A 355 19.89 10.62 -16.81
C ASP A 355 19.39 9.21 -16.54
N ASP A 356 19.94 8.21 -17.22
CA ASP A 356 19.59 6.80 -17.06
C ASP A 356 20.79 6.01 -16.54
N ILE A 357 20.79 5.68 -15.25
CA ILE A 357 21.78 4.80 -14.65
C ILE A 357 21.29 3.36 -14.85
N HIS A 358 21.53 2.83 -16.04
CA HIS A 358 20.96 1.59 -16.57
C HIS A 358 20.82 0.44 -15.55
N ILE A 359 21.92 -0.01 -14.92
CA ILE A 359 21.88 -1.14 -13.99
C ILE A 359 21.04 -0.78 -12.76
N LEU A 360 21.25 0.41 -12.19
CA LEU A 360 20.46 0.86 -11.04
C LEU A 360 18.95 0.91 -11.37
N LEU A 361 18.57 1.41 -12.55
CA LEU A 361 17.17 1.43 -12.97
C LEU A 361 16.59 0.01 -13.07
N HIS A 362 17.34 -0.94 -13.61
CA HIS A 362 16.93 -2.34 -13.69
C HIS A 362 16.72 -2.91 -12.28
N GLU A 363 17.68 -2.72 -11.37
CA GLU A 363 17.58 -3.24 -10.00
C GLU A 363 16.44 -2.62 -9.18
N ILE A 364 16.08 -1.35 -9.44
CA ILE A 364 14.91 -0.72 -8.83
C ILE A 364 13.60 -1.39 -9.31
N GLY A 365 13.55 -1.87 -10.55
CA GLY A 365 12.38 -2.59 -11.08
C GLY A 365 12.03 -3.82 -10.24
N HIS A 366 13.03 -4.58 -9.77
CA HIS A 366 12.84 -5.72 -8.87
C HIS A 366 12.27 -5.33 -7.51
N SER A 367 12.50 -4.11 -7.04
CA SER A 367 11.87 -3.62 -5.80
C SER A 367 10.35 -3.49 -5.92
N PHE A 368 9.83 -3.34 -7.13
CA PHE A 368 8.39 -3.35 -7.41
C PHE A 368 7.84 -4.76 -7.75
N GLY A 369 8.68 -5.80 -7.66
CA GLY A 369 8.29 -7.17 -7.96
C GLY A 369 8.27 -7.50 -9.46
N LEU A 370 8.97 -6.73 -10.29
CA LEU A 370 9.16 -7.07 -11.69
C LEU A 370 10.19 -8.20 -11.83
N ASP A 371 9.88 -9.17 -12.71
CA ASP A 371 10.77 -10.29 -13.01
C ASP A 371 12.00 -9.85 -13.81
N ASP A 372 13.05 -10.67 -13.74
CA ASP A 372 14.19 -10.61 -14.64
C ASP A 372 13.96 -11.55 -15.84
N PHE A 373 14.48 -11.18 -17.02
CA PHE A 373 14.22 -11.87 -18.28
C PHE A 373 15.52 -12.34 -18.94
N TYR A 374 16.02 -13.50 -18.49
CA TYR A 374 17.20 -14.15 -19.09
C TYR A 374 16.85 -15.18 -20.17
N ASP A 375 15.88 -16.04 -19.88
CA ASP A 375 15.69 -17.31 -20.62
C ASP A 375 14.48 -17.30 -21.56
N TRP A 376 13.72 -16.20 -21.56
CA TRP A 376 12.52 -16.07 -22.38
C TRP A 376 12.23 -14.61 -22.72
N THR A 377 11.31 -14.37 -23.63
CA THR A 377 10.86 -13.02 -24.01
C THR A 377 9.38 -13.08 -24.38
N PRO A 378 8.55 -12.17 -23.87
CA PRO A 378 7.14 -12.08 -24.26
C PRO A 378 6.96 -11.85 -25.76
N ALA A 379 5.89 -12.39 -26.33
CA ALA A 379 5.62 -12.33 -27.76
C ALA A 379 5.56 -10.87 -28.26
N GLY A 380 6.27 -10.59 -29.37
CA GLY A 380 6.28 -9.27 -30.00
C GLY A 380 7.09 -8.20 -29.26
N GLN A 381 7.71 -8.53 -28.13
CA GLN A 381 8.60 -7.64 -27.39
C GLN A 381 10.06 -8.03 -27.64
N CYS A 382 10.98 -7.06 -27.67
CA CYS A 382 12.39 -7.34 -27.90
C CYS A 382 13.34 -6.59 -26.99
N CYS A 383 13.00 -5.34 -26.64
CA CYS A 383 13.86 -4.44 -25.89
C CYS A 383 13.05 -3.74 -24.80
N PHE A 384 13.36 -4.08 -23.56
CA PHE A 384 12.80 -3.43 -22.37
C PHE A 384 13.81 -3.61 -21.23
N LEU A 385 13.81 -2.67 -20.29
CA LEU A 385 14.83 -2.56 -19.26
C LEU A 385 14.95 -3.83 -18.43
N MET A 386 13.82 -4.44 -18.05
CA MET A 386 13.82 -5.69 -17.26
C MET A 386 14.36 -6.90 -18.01
N LYS A 387 14.59 -6.80 -19.32
CA LYS A 387 15.41 -7.75 -20.07
C LYS A 387 16.82 -7.19 -20.18
N ALA A 388 17.65 -7.60 -19.22
CA ALA A 388 18.99 -7.05 -19.00
C ALA A 388 19.78 -6.90 -20.31
N GLY A 389 20.31 -5.69 -20.53
CA GLY A 389 21.11 -5.37 -21.71
C GLY A 389 20.34 -5.12 -23.01
N SER A 390 19.01 -5.29 -23.05
CA SER A 390 18.21 -5.05 -24.25
C SER A 390 17.73 -3.60 -24.40
N ALA A 391 17.67 -2.85 -23.30
CA ALA A 391 17.39 -1.41 -23.26
C ALA A 391 18.19 -0.77 -22.11
N THR A 392 18.54 0.51 -22.23
CA THR A 392 19.32 1.25 -21.20
C THR A 392 18.48 2.20 -20.35
N SER A 393 17.17 2.28 -20.62
CA SER A 393 16.21 3.16 -19.94
C SER A 393 14.86 2.46 -19.84
N ILE A 394 14.00 2.93 -18.91
CA ILE A 394 12.63 2.42 -18.74
C ILE A 394 11.85 2.64 -20.04
N THR A 395 11.38 1.56 -20.64
CA THR A 395 10.57 1.60 -21.86
C THR A 395 9.07 1.66 -21.55
N GLU A 396 8.25 1.86 -22.57
CA GLU A 396 6.80 1.79 -22.42
C GLU A 396 6.33 0.41 -21.94
N PHE A 397 6.98 -0.67 -22.39
CA PHE A 397 6.63 -2.02 -21.94
C PHE A 397 6.94 -2.22 -20.45
N ASP A 398 8.10 -1.72 -19.97
CA ASP A 398 8.43 -1.72 -18.54
C ASP A 398 7.40 -0.95 -17.71
N ALA A 399 7.00 0.23 -18.17
CA ALA A 399 5.97 1.04 -17.52
C ALA A 399 4.62 0.30 -17.44
N TRP A 400 4.23 -0.42 -18.49
CA TRP A 400 3.00 -1.21 -18.47
C TRP A 400 3.09 -2.49 -17.64
N MET A 401 4.27 -3.13 -17.55
CA MET A 401 4.49 -4.22 -16.60
C MET A 401 4.32 -3.72 -15.16
N LEU A 402 4.90 -2.56 -14.82
CA LEU A 402 4.73 -1.94 -13.51
C LEU A 402 3.26 -1.63 -13.20
N ARG A 403 2.52 -1.07 -14.17
CA ARG A 403 1.09 -0.79 -14.05
C ARG A 403 0.24 -2.06 -13.91
N ASP A 404 0.64 -3.16 -14.55
CA ASP A 404 -0.05 -4.46 -14.43
C ASP A 404 0.12 -5.01 -13.00
N VAL A 405 1.31 -4.91 -12.40
CA VAL A 405 1.50 -5.30 -10.99
C VAL A 405 0.59 -4.46 -10.09
N TRP A 406 0.57 -3.13 -10.27
CA TRP A 406 -0.28 -2.24 -9.49
C TRP A 406 -1.76 -2.61 -9.56
N ARG A 407 -2.31 -2.93 -10.74
CA ARG A 407 -3.76 -3.22 -10.84
C ARG A 407 -4.21 -4.45 -10.04
N HIS A 408 -3.29 -5.38 -9.73
CA HIS A 408 -3.58 -6.54 -8.89
C HIS A 408 -3.30 -6.28 -7.41
N LEU A 409 -2.45 -5.31 -7.09
CA LEU A 409 -2.12 -4.94 -5.72
C LEU A 409 -3.00 -3.83 -5.16
N LYS A 410 -3.51 -2.91 -5.99
CA LYS A 410 -4.12 -1.64 -5.55
C LYS A 410 -5.26 -1.79 -4.54
N ASN A 411 -6.06 -2.84 -4.68
CA ASN A 411 -7.15 -3.15 -3.76
C ASN A 411 -6.64 -3.38 -2.32
N ARG A 412 -5.41 -3.85 -2.15
CA ARG A 412 -4.76 -3.98 -0.83
C ARG A 412 -4.74 -2.66 -0.06
N TYR A 413 -4.72 -1.54 -0.77
CA TYR A 413 -4.58 -0.20 -0.21
C TYR A 413 -5.85 0.66 -0.40
N GLY A 414 -6.96 0.07 -0.84
CA GLY A 414 -8.23 0.77 -1.04
C GLY A 414 -8.36 1.57 -2.35
N TYR A 415 -7.66 1.18 -3.43
CA TYR A 415 -7.67 1.88 -4.73
C TYR A 415 -8.09 1.04 -5.93
#